data_AF-A0A087TEQ2-F1
#
_entry.id   AF-A0A087TEQ2-F1
#
_cell.length_a   1.000
_cell.length_b   1.000
_cell.length_c   1.000
_cell.angle_alpha   90.00
_cell.angle_beta   90.00
_cell.angle_gamma   90.00
#
_symmetry.space_group_name_H-M   'P 1'
#
loop_
_entity.id
_entity.type
_entity.pdbx_description
1 polymer ?
#
loop_
_entity_poly.entity_id
_entity_poly.type
_entity_poly.pdbx_seq_one_letter_code
_entity_poly.pdbx_strand_id
1 'polypeptide(L)' 'TVFRADIIASNYKKPEIIRKFEFTSYIGAAKDGTPLRYIAMGKGDFHG' A
#
# COMPACT_ATOMS: atom_id res chain seq x y z
N THR A 1 23.60 0.70 -2.03
CA THR A 1 22.71 1.30 -1.01
C THR A 1 22.07 0.17 -0.23
N VAL A 2 22.32 0.07 1.08
CA VAL A 2 21.75 -1.03 1.89
C VAL A 2 20.27 -0.74 2.12
N PHE A 3 19.39 -1.55 1.54
CA PHE A 3 17.95 -1.50 1.81
C PHE A 3 17.72 -2.06 3.23
N ARG A 4 17.47 -1.18 4.19
CA ARG A 4 17.20 -1.54 5.58
C ARG A 4 15.70 -1.68 5.80
N ALA A 5 15.18 -2.89 5.65
CA ALA A 5 13.75 -3.17 5.78
C ALA A 5 13.20 -2.93 7.20
N ASP A 6 14.07 -3.09 8.20
CA ASP A 6 13.81 -2.89 9.63
C ASP A 6 13.36 -1.47 9.99
N ILE A 7 13.84 -0.45 9.27
CA ILE A 7 13.53 0.96 9.54
C ILE A 7 12.47 1.56 8.61
N ILE A 8 11.96 0.80 7.63
CA ILE A 8 11.02 1.33 6.64
C ILE A 8 9.74 1.83 7.32
N ALA A 9 9.23 1.09 8.30
CA ALA A 9 8.01 1.46 9.02
C ALA A 9 8.13 2.82 9.74
N SER A 10 9.30 3.15 10.27
CA SER A 10 9.54 4.41 10.99
C SER A 10 9.98 5.55 10.09
N ASN A 11 10.70 5.25 9.00
CA ASN A 11 11.41 6.27 8.22
C ASN A 11 10.75 6.58 6.87
N TYR A 12 9.90 5.69 6.36
CA TYR A 12 9.24 5.91 5.07
C TYR A 12 8.08 6.89 5.21
N LYS A 13 8.22 8.05 4.56
CA LYS A 13 7.11 8.97 4.35
C LYS A 13 6.50 8.71 2.97
N LYS A 14 5.27 8.21 2.94
CA LYS A 14 4.53 7.98 1.70
C LYS A 14 4.40 9.30 0.92
N PRO A 15 4.89 9.37 -0.34
CA PRO A 15 4.74 10.53 -1.20
C PRO A 15 3.27 10.94 -1.39
N GLU A 16 3.01 12.23 -1.54
CA GLU A 16 1.63 12.74 -1.67
C GLU A 16 0.89 12.21 -2.89
N ILE A 17 1.60 11.97 -4.00
CA ILE A 17 1.00 11.39 -5.21
C ILE A 17 0.44 9.99 -4.92
N ILE A 18 1.19 9.18 -4.17
CA ILE A 18 0.74 7.85 -3.76
C ILE A 18 -0.45 7.99 -2.79
N ARG A 19 -0.45 8.96 -1.87
CA ARG A 19 -1.61 9.17 -0.98
C ARG A 19 -2.90 9.50 -1.73
N LYS A 20 -2.81 10.19 -2.87
CA LYS A 20 -3.97 10.60 -3.68
C LYS A 20 -4.44 9.51 -4.64
N PHE A 21 -3.52 8.69 -5.16
CA PHE A 21 -3.78 7.76 -6.26
C PHE A 21 -3.54 6.28 -5.94
N GLU A 22 -3.19 5.95 -4.69
CA GLU A 22 -3.13 4.56 -4.25
C GLU A 22 -4.53 4.05 -3.93
N PHE A 23 -5.07 3.22 -4.81
CA PHE A 23 -6.36 2.55 -4.63
C PHE A 23 -6.20 1.19 -3.94
N THR A 24 -5.43 1.15 -2.84
CA THR A 24 -5.28 -0.04 -2.02
C THR A 24 -5.65 0.22 -0.58
N SER A 25 -6.30 -0.75 0.07
CA SER A 25 -6.69 -0.65 1.48
C SER A 25 -6.78 -2.03 2.11
N TYR A 26 -6.58 -2.10 3.43
CA TYR A 26 -6.91 -3.28 4.21
C TYR A 26 -8.40 -3.24 4.57
N ILE A 27 -9.12 -4.30 4.25
CA ILE A 27 -10.60 -4.33 4.36
C ILE A 27 -11.11 -5.34 5.38
N GLY A 28 -10.22 -6.00 6.12
CA GLY A 28 -10.55 -6.99 7.14
C GLY A 28 -9.63 -8.20 7.11
N ALA A 29 -10.15 -9.35 7.50
CA ALA A 29 -9.44 -10.62 7.49
C ALA A 29 -10.30 -11.74 6.88
N ALA A 30 -9.64 -12.74 6.31
CA ALA A 30 -10.27 -13.99 5.87
C ALA A 30 -10.68 -14.84 7.09
N LYS A 31 -11.38 -15.96 6.84
CA LYS A 31 -11.91 -16.85 7.90
C LYS A 31 -10.82 -17.44 8.80
N ASP A 32 -9.60 -17.53 8.29
CA ASP A 32 -8.40 -18.02 8.99
C ASP A 32 -7.63 -16.92 9.73
N GLY A 33 -8.10 -15.67 9.67
CA GLY A 33 -7.43 -14.51 10.25
C GLY A 33 -6.41 -13.83 9.33
N THR A 34 -6.19 -14.33 8.11
CA THR A 34 -5.27 -13.69 7.16
C THR A 34 -5.79 -12.30 6.76
N PRO A 35 -5.02 -11.22 6.94
CA PRO A 35 -5.47 -9.88 6.59
C PRO A 35 -5.67 -9.74 5.07
N LEU A 36 -6.78 -9.13 4.68
CA LEU A 36 -7.15 -8.92 3.28
C LEU A 36 -6.76 -7.53 2.81
N ARG A 37 -6.00 -7.47 1.72
CA ARG A 37 -5.67 -6.23 1.01
C ARG A 37 -6.45 -6.15 -0.29
N TYR A 38 -7.27 -5.11 -0.42
CA TYR A 38 -7.96 -4.78 -1.65
C TYR A 38 -7.05 -3.92 -2.54
N ILE A 39 -7.02 -4.20 -3.84
CA ILE A 39 -6.26 -3.46 -4.85
C ILE A 39 -7.18 -3.23 -6.05
N ALA A 40 -7.52 -1.98 -6.34
CA ALA A 40 -8.31 -1.65 -7.53
C ALA A 40 -7.40 -1.55 -8.77
N MET A 41 -7.14 -2.71 -9.40
CA MET A 41 -6.18 -2.86 -10.52
C MET A 41 -6.51 -2.03 -11.78
N GLY A 42 -7.71 -1.45 -11.88
CA GLY A 42 -8.12 -0.60 -13.00
C GLY A 42 -8.12 0.91 -12.72
N LYS A 43 -7.75 1.34 -11.50
CA LYS A 43 -7.72 2.78 -11.13
C LYS A 43 -6.31 3.36 -11.03
N GLY A 44 -5.27 2.54 -11.14
CA GLY A 44 -3.89 2.99 -10.94
C GLY A 44 -3.32 3.87 -12.06
N ASP A 45 -3.92 3.86 -13.25
CA ASP A 45 -3.36 4.46 -14.48
C ASP A 45 -4.23 5.60 -15.04
N PHE A 46 -4.82 6.43 -14.17
CA PHE A 46 -5.58 7.60 -14.63
C PHE A 46 -4.69 8.80 -15.03
N HIS A 47 -3.36 8.69 -14.89
CA HIS A 47 -2.42 9.81 -15.05
C HIS A 47 -1.08 9.43 -15.73
N GLY A 48 -1.08 8.41 -16.59
CA GLY A 48 0.06 8.10 -17.48
C GLY A 48 0.37 9.21 -18.47
#